data_AF-A0A1I5HV03-F1
#
_entry.id   AF-A0A1I5HV03-F1
#
_cell.length_a   1.000
_cell.length_b   1.000
_cell.length_c   1.000
_cell.angle_alpha   90.00
_cell.angle_beta   90.00
_cell.angle_gamma   90.00
#
_symmetry.space_group_name_H-M   'P 1'
#
loop_
_entity.id
_entity.type
_entity.pdbx_description
1 polymer ?
#
loop_
_entity_poly.entity_id
_entity_poly.type
_entity_poly.pdbx_seq_one_letter_code
_entity_poly.pdbx_strand_id
1 'polypeptide(L)'
;MLIKIIVLIIIGTASGIIVAGGIFAFITTIGVIDRLATHSDSANKIHLYEDIVVLGATFGNIVMIFQLAIPFGIVGLIMFGLFSGCYVGCTAVALAEVTKVFPVFTKRIQLRAGTSFLLLCMAIGKAVGSLYQMFFKA
;
A
#
# COMPACT_ATOMS: atom_id res chain seq x y z
N MET A 1 -7.27 6.94 -37.20
CA MET A 1 -8.08 7.23 -36.00
C MET A 1 -8.36 5.97 -35.18
N LEU A 2 -8.95 4.93 -35.79
CA LEU A 2 -9.38 3.70 -35.10
C LEU A 2 -8.22 2.90 -34.46
N ILE A 3 -7.08 2.77 -35.15
CA ILE A 3 -5.86 2.13 -34.62
C ILE A 3 -5.32 2.82 -33.37
N LYS A 4 -5.37 4.17 -33.31
CA LYS A 4 -4.93 4.91 -32.13
C LYS A 4 -5.82 4.61 -30.92
N ILE A 5 -7.14 4.50 -31.13
CA ILE A 5 -8.11 4.21 -30.08
C ILE A 5 -7.90 2.78 -29.54
N ILE A 6 -7.72 1.80 -30.42
CA ILE A 6 -7.45 0.41 -30.01
C ILE A 6 -6.18 0.33 -29.16
N VAL A 7 -5.10 0.97 -29.61
CA VAL A 7 -3.83 0.99 -28.85
C VAL A 7 -4.02 1.68 -27.49
N LEU A 8 -4.77 2.78 -27.43
CA LEU A 8 -5.05 3.47 -26.16
C LEU A 8 -5.85 2.58 -25.20
N ILE A 9 -6.84 1.84 -25.70
CA ILE A 9 -7.65 0.91 -24.89
C ILE A 9 -6.76 -0.21 -24.34
N ILE A 10 -5.87 -0.78 -25.16
CA ILE A 10 -4.97 -1.86 -24.73
C ILE A 10 -4.01 -1.35 -23.65
N ILE A 11 -3.38 -0.20 -23.86
CA ILE A 11 -2.44 0.38 -22.88
C ILE A 11 -3.19 0.76 -21.59
N GLY A 12 -4.37 1.38 -21.71
CA GLY A 12 -5.20 1.77 -20.57
C GLY A 12 -5.65 0.58 -19.74
N THR A 13 -6.15 -0.48 -20.38
CA THR A 13 -6.58 -1.70 -19.68
C THR A 13 -5.41 -2.47 -19.08
N ALA A 14 -4.30 -2.64 -19.82
CA ALA A 14 -3.11 -3.32 -19.32
C ALA A 14 -2.50 -2.60 -18.11
N SER A 15 -2.32 -1.28 -18.20
CA SER A 15 -1.80 -0.48 -17.08
C SER A 15 -2.74 -0.50 -15.88
N GLY A 16 -4.05 -0.41 -16.10
CA GLY A 16 -5.05 -0.49 -15.04
C GLY A 16 -5.03 -1.82 -14.28
N ILE A 17 -4.95 -2.95 -14.99
CA ILE A 17 -4.88 -4.29 -14.39
C ILE A 17 -3.61 -4.44 -13.55
N ILE A 18 -2.46 -4.00 -14.08
CA ILE A 18 -1.17 -4.09 -13.37
C ILE A 18 -1.19 -3.24 -12.09
N VAL A 19 -1.70 -2.01 -12.16
CA VAL A 19 -1.76 -1.11 -11.00
C VAL A 19 -2.73 -1.64 -9.95
N ALA A 20 -3.92 -2.11 -10.34
CA ALA A 20 -4.90 -2.68 -9.42
C ALA A 20 -4.35 -3.92 -8.72
N GLY A 21 -3.76 -4.85 -9.48
CA GLY A 21 -3.13 -6.06 -8.92
C GLY A 21 -1.96 -5.72 -7.99
N GLY A 22 -1.12 -4.74 -8.35
CA GLY A 22 0.02 -4.31 -7.54
C GLY A 22 -0.39 -3.69 -6.20
N ILE A 23 -1.39 -2.81 -6.20
CA ILE A 23 -1.90 -2.20 -4.96
C ILE A 23 -2.58 -3.25 -4.08
N PHE A 24 -3.40 -4.13 -4.66
CA PHE A 24 -4.07 -5.19 -3.90
C PHE A 24 -3.06 -6.16 -3.27
N ALA A 25 -2.07 -6.63 -4.05
CA ALA A 25 -1.00 -7.48 -3.54
C ALA A 25 -0.17 -6.80 -2.45
N PHE A 26 0.07 -5.49 -2.56
CA PHE A 26 0.80 -4.74 -1.54
C PHE A 26 0.03 -4.69 -0.21
N ILE A 27 -1.27 -4.36 -0.25
CA ILE A 27 -2.11 -4.23 0.95
C ILE A 27 -2.25 -5.59 1.66
N THR A 28 -2.45 -6.67 0.91
CA THR A 28 -2.55 -8.04 1.47
C THR A 28 -1.22 -8.54 2.00
N THR A 29 -0.11 -8.33 1.29
CA THR A 29 1.24 -8.77 1.74
C THR A 29 1.69 -8.09 3.03
N ILE A 30 1.35 -6.81 3.21
CA ILE A 30 1.64 -6.09 4.46
C ILE A 30 0.80 -6.62 5.63
N GLY A 31 -0.35 -7.24 5.34
CA GLY A 31 -1.24 -7.83 6.34
C GLY A 31 -2.10 -6.80 7.07
N VAL A 32 -2.38 -5.64 6.45
CA VAL A 32 -3.26 -4.62 7.05
C VAL A 32 -4.67 -5.20 7.25
N ILE A 33 -5.18 -5.89 6.22
CA ILE A 33 -6.53 -6.49 6.21
C ILE A 33 -6.64 -7.62 7.24
N ASP A 34 -5.66 -8.52 7.26
CA ASP A 34 -5.65 -9.67 8.18
C ASP A 34 -5.64 -9.23 9.65
N ARG A 35 -4.92 -8.15 9.99
CA ARG A 35 -4.89 -7.64 11.37
C ARG A 35 -6.18 -6.96 11.77
N LEU A 36 -6.81 -6.21 10.86
CA LEU A 36 -8.13 -5.65 11.12
C LEU A 36 -9.18 -6.75 11.35
N ALA A 37 -9.13 -7.82 10.56
CA ALA A 37 -10.03 -8.97 10.71
C ALA A 37 -9.76 -9.76 12.00
N THR A 38 -8.49 -9.97 12.35
CA THR A 38 -8.08 -10.70 13.56
C THR A 38 -8.41 -9.92 14.83
N HIS A 39 -8.20 -8.60 14.84
CA HIS A 39 -8.46 -7.77 16.02
C HIS A 39 -9.96 -7.49 16.25
N SER A 40 -10.79 -7.64 15.21
CA SER A 40 -12.26 -7.53 15.31
C SER A 40 -12.95 -8.86 15.66
N ASP A 41 -12.20 -9.90 16.05
CA ASP A 41 -12.70 -11.27 16.29
C ASP A 41 -13.54 -11.84 15.12
N SER A 42 -13.25 -11.39 13.88
CA SER A 42 -13.99 -11.77 12.67
C SER A 42 -13.06 -12.32 11.59
N ALA A 43 -12.09 -13.15 11.99
CA ALA A 43 -11.15 -13.81 11.07
C ALA A 43 -11.85 -14.70 10.02
N ASN A 44 -13.10 -15.13 10.28
CA ASN A 44 -13.87 -15.94 9.33
C ASN A 44 -14.45 -15.12 8.15
N LYS A 45 -14.28 -13.80 8.14
CA LYS A 45 -14.89 -12.88 7.14
C LYS A 45 -13.86 -12.00 6.43
N ILE A 46 -12.62 -12.49 6.24
CA ILE A 46 -11.55 -11.74 5.56
C ILE A 46 -11.98 -11.24 4.17
N HIS A 47 -12.68 -12.08 3.39
CA HIS A 47 -13.17 -11.70 2.05
C HIS A 47 -14.11 -10.48 2.05
N LEU A 48 -14.92 -10.29 3.10
CA LEU A 48 -15.77 -9.10 3.19
C LEU A 48 -14.95 -7.83 3.42
N TYR A 49 -13.85 -7.91 4.17
CA TYR A 49 -12.95 -6.76 4.33
C TYR A 49 -12.24 -6.44 3.01
N GLU A 50 -11.81 -7.46 2.26
CA GLU A 50 -11.23 -7.27 0.91
C GLU A 50 -12.22 -6.57 -0.03
N ASP A 51 -13.48 -7.02 -0.07
CA ASP A 51 -14.52 -6.40 -0.90
C ASP A 51 -14.78 -4.93 -0.52
N ILE A 52 -14.81 -4.61 0.77
CA ILE A 52 -14.96 -3.23 1.25
C ILE A 52 -13.77 -2.36 0.82
N VAL A 53 -12.55 -2.89 0.87
CA VAL A 53 -11.35 -2.18 0.41
C VAL A 53 -11.39 -1.95 -1.11
N VAL A 54 -11.81 -2.95 -1.88
CA VAL A 54 -11.97 -2.83 -3.35
C VAL A 54 -13.05 -1.80 -3.69
N LEU A 55 -14.19 -1.82 -3.01
CA LEU A 55 -15.25 -0.82 -3.17
C LEU A 55 -14.75 0.59 -2.82
N GLY A 56 -14.03 0.75 -1.71
CA GLY A 56 -13.45 2.03 -1.30
C GLY A 56 -12.42 2.55 -2.31
N ALA A 57 -11.53 1.69 -2.81
CA ALA A 57 -10.56 2.04 -3.83
C ALA A 57 -11.22 2.44 -5.15
N THR A 58 -12.27 1.72 -5.56
CA THR A 58 -13.06 2.05 -6.76
C THR A 58 -13.73 3.40 -6.63
N PHE A 59 -14.38 3.66 -5.48
CA PHE A 59 -15.02 4.94 -5.20
C PHE A 59 -13.99 6.09 -5.18
N GLY A 60 -12.85 5.90 -4.51
CA GLY A 60 -11.77 6.89 -4.49
C GLY A 60 -11.21 7.20 -5.88
N ASN A 61 -11.08 6.18 -6.75
CA ASN A 61 -10.64 6.37 -8.13
C ASN A 61 -11.63 7.21 -8.94
N ILE A 62 -12.94 6.95 -8.79
CA ILE A 62 -14.00 7.71 -9.44
C ILE A 62 -13.93 9.19 -9.00
N VAL A 63 -13.83 9.45 -7.69
CA VAL A 63 -13.71 10.82 -7.17
C VAL A 63 -12.47 11.52 -7.71
N MET A 64 -11.33 10.83 -7.79
CA MET A 64 -10.07 11.37 -8.29
C MET A 64 -10.13 11.68 -9.79
N ILE A 65 -10.69 10.79 -10.61
CA ILE A 65 -10.80 10.93 -12.07
C ILE A 65 -11.78 12.04 -12.45
N PHE A 66 -12.97 12.04 -11.85
CA PHE A 66 -14.02 13.00 -12.20
C PHE A 66 -13.82 14.36 -11.54
N GLN A 67 -12.79 14.53 -10.70
CA GLN A 67 -12.54 15.76 -9.93
C GLN A 67 -13.82 16.26 -9.28
N LEU A 68 -14.62 15.33 -8.75
CA LEU A 68 -15.93 15.65 -8.23
C LEU A 68 -15.71 16.60 -7.06
N ALA A 69 -16.13 17.85 -7.22
CA ALA A 69 -16.11 18.85 -6.17
C ALA A 69 -17.19 18.47 -5.17
N ILE A 70 -16.91 17.47 -4.33
CA ILE A 70 -17.83 17.07 -3.28
C ILE A 70 -17.68 18.12 -2.18
N PRO A 71 -18.73 18.92 -1.87
CA PRO A 71 -18.71 19.85 -0.75
C PRO A 71 -18.90 19.05 0.54
N PHE A 72 -17.95 18.16 0.83
CA PHE A 72 -17.79 17.64 2.18
C PHE A 72 -17.36 18.83 3.02
N GLY A 73 -18.30 19.41 3.76
CA GLY A 73 -18.00 20.45 4.73
C GLY A 73 -16.99 19.97 5.78
N ILE A 74 -16.75 20.78 6.79
CA ILE A 74 -15.75 20.53 7.84
C ILE A 74 -15.89 19.12 8.47
N VAL A 75 -17.11 18.62 8.66
CA VAL A 75 -17.37 17.28 9.21
C VAL A 75 -16.82 16.15 8.33
N GLY A 76 -16.93 16.29 7.01
CA GLY A 76 -16.41 15.30 6.06
C GLY A 76 -14.89 15.25 6.04
N LEU A 77 -14.24 16.43 6.13
CA LEU A 77 -12.77 16.50 6.26
C LEU A 77 -12.29 15.86 7.56
N ILE A 78 -12.99 16.09 8.68
CA ILE A 78 -12.61 15.50 9.97
C ILE A 78 -12.73 13.97 9.91
N MET A 79 -13.84 13.44 9.41
CA MET A 79 -14.01 12.00 9.24
C MET A 79 -12.94 11.42 8.32
N PHE A 80 -12.71 12.03 7.16
CA PHE A 80 -11.69 11.58 6.21
C PHE A 80 -10.29 11.60 6.81
N GLY A 81 -9.94 12.64 7.56
CA GLY A 81 -8.67 12.74 8.28
C GLY A 81 -8.50 11.65 9.33
N LEU A 82 -9.56 11.35 10.09
CA LEU A 82 -9.56 10.27 11.08
C LEU A 82 -9.34 8.90 10.43
N PHE A 83 -10.10 8.58 9.39
CA PHE A 83 -9.99 7.31 8.68
C PHE A 83 -8.63 7.15 7.98
N SER A 84 -8.12 8.21 7.36
CA SER A 84 -6.79 8.23 6.77
C SER A 84 -5.70 8.00 7.83
N GLY A 85 -5.82 8.66 8.98
CA GLY A 85 -4.93 8.45 10.13
C GLY A 85 -4.95 7.01 10.65
N CYS A 86 -6.13 6.43 10.82
CA CYS A 86 -6.28 5.03 11.23
C CYS A 86 -5.63 4.07 10.21
N TYR A 87 -5.83 4.29 8.91
CA TYR A 87 -5.21 3.48 7.86
C TYR A 87 -3.68 3.56 7.87
N VAL A 88 -3.12 4.77 7.96
CA VAL A 88 -1.66 4.98 8.03
C VAL A 88 -1.09 4.35 9.31
N GLY A 89 -1.78 4.49 10.45
CA GLY A 89 -1.39 3.86 11.71
C GLY A 89 -1.36 2.34 11.62
N CYS A 90 -2.41 1.72 11.08
CA CYS A 90 -2.47 0.27 10.86
C CYS A 90 -1.35 -0.19 9.93
N THR A 91 -1.10 0.54 8.84
CA THR A 91 -0.02 0.23 7.89
C THR A 91 1.36 0.32 8.55
N ALA A 92 1.59 1.30 9.42
CA ALA A 92 2.85 1.44 10.15
C ALA A 92 3.10 0.27 11.12
N VAL A 93 2.08 -0.12 11.89
CA VAL A 93 2.15 -1.32 12.75
C VAL A 93 2.34 -2.58 11.91
N ALA A 94 1.68 -2.64 10.75
CA ALA A 94 1.80 -3.71 9.77
C ALA A 94 3.26 -3.93 9.34
N LEU A 95 3.89 -2.87 8.87
CA LEU A 95 5.31 -2.83 8.49
C LEU A 95 6.24 -3.15 9.68
N ALA A 96 5.96 -2.62 10.87
CA ALA A 96 6.77 -2.84 12.06
C ALA A 96 6.81 -4.31 12.49
N GLU A 97 5.76 -5.08 12.22
CA GLU A 97 5.72 -6.50 12.58
C GLU A 97 6.34 -7.37 11.48
N VAL A 98 6.12 -7.07 10.19
CA VAL A 98 6.84 -7.74 9.09
C VAL A 98 8.35 -7.56 9.23
N THR A 99 8.80 -6.37 9.61
CA THR A 99 10.23 -6.08 9.86
C THR A 99 10.79 -6.80 11.08
N LYS A 100 9.98 -7.15 12.09
CA LYS A 100 10.41 -8.02 13.21
C LYS A 100 10.66 -9.46 12.77
N VAL A 101 10.02 -9.94 11.69
CA VAL A 101 10.24 -11.30 11.19
C VAL A 101 11.57 -11.43 10.43
N PHE A 102 12.07 -10.34 9.81
CA PHE A 102 13.36 -10.32 9.11
C PHE A 102 14.55 -10.88 9.93
N PRO A 103 14.81 -10.40 11.17
CA PRO A 103 15.90 -10.93 11.99
C PRO A 103 15.66 -12.39 12.42
N VAL A 104 14.41 -12.82 12.58
CA VAL A 104 14.09 -14.22 12.87
C VAL A 104 14.42 -15.11 11.66
N PHE A 105 14.07 -14.67 10.45
CA PHE A 105 14.41 -15.35 9.20
C PHE A 105 15.92 -15.48 9.02
N THR A 106 16.68 -14.40 9.21
CA THR A 106 18.14 -14.46 9.06
C THR A 106 18.81 -15.40 10.08
N LYS A 107 18.28 -15.48 11.30
CA LYS A 107 18.73 -16.44 12.32
C LYS A 107 18.36 -17.88 11.96
N ARG A 108 17.18 -18.13 11.40
CA ARG A 108 16.73 -19.46 10.92
C ARG A 108 17.57 -20.00 9.77
N ILE A 109 18.01 -19.14 8.86
CA ILE A 109 18.87 -19.50 7.71
C ILE A 109 20.34 -19.67 8.14
N GLN A 110 20.66 -19.56 9.45
CA GLN A 110 22.01 -19.64 10.01
C GLN A 110 23.00 -18.67 9.34
N LEU A 111 22.57 -17.46 8.96
CA LEU A 111 23.48 -16.39 8.54
C LEU A 111 24.29 -15.90 9.74
N ARG A 112 25.40 -16.58 10.04
CA ARG A 112 26.28 -16.30 11.20
C ARG A 112 27.00 -14.94 11.15
N ALA A 113 27.18 -14.34 9.98
CA ALA A 113 28.02 -13.14 9.82
C ALA A 113 27.45 -12.06 8.86
N GLY A 114 26.30 -12.31 8.21
CA GLY A 114 25.80 -11.44 7.13
C GLY A 114 24.70 -10.45 7.52
N THR A 115 24.16 -10.52 8.75
CA THR A 115 23.01 -9.70 9.16
C THR A 115 23.35 -8.21 9.26
N SER A 116 24.49 -7.87 9.87
CA SER A 116 24.99 -6.49 9.91
C SER A 116 25.27 -5.93 8.52
N PHE A 117 25.74 -6.77 7.59
CA PHE A 117 26.01 -6.36 6.21
C PHE A 117 24.71 -6.10 5.44
N LEU A 118 23.69 -6.94 5.60
CA LEU A 118 22.35 -6.73 5.04
C LEU A 118 21.71 -5.42 5.52
N LEU A 119 21.82 -5.14 6.82
CA LEU A 119 21.30 -3.92 7.42
C LEU A 119 22.07 -2.68 6.91
N LEU A 120 23.39 -2.79 6.76
CA LEU A 120 24.23 -1.75 6.17
C LEU A 120 23.86 -1.49 4.70
N CYS A 121 23.69 -2.52 3.88
CA CYS A 121 23.26 -2.38 2.48
C CYS A 121 21.88 -1.73 2.37
N MET A 122 20.92 -2.11 3.23
CA MET A 122 19.61 -1.45 3.29
C MET A 122 19.72 0.02 3.71
N ALA A 123 20.53 0.32 4.71
CA ALA A 123 20.75 1.69 5.19
C ALA A 123 21.40 2.57 4.11
N ILE A 124 22.42 2.06 3.42
CA ILE A 124 23.08 2.75 2.30
C ILE A 124 22.09 2.97 1.16
N GLY A 125 21.32 1.96 0.77
CA GLY A 125 20.29 2.09 -0.27
C GLY A 125 19.24 3.15 0.07
N LYS A 126 18.78 3.19 1.33
CA LYS A 126 17.86 4.24 1.83
C LYS A 126 18.51 5.63 1.82
N ALA A 127 19.76 5.75 2.26
CA ALA A 127 20.48 7.02 2.29
C ALA A 127 20.73 7.58 0.89
N VAL A 128 21.18 6.74 -0.05
CA VAL A 128 21.37 7.12 -1.45
C VAL A 128 20.03 7.50 -2.09
N GLY A 129 18.97 6.72 -1.82
CA GLY A 129 17.62 7.03 -2.29
C GLY A 129 17.08 8.36 -1.77
N SER A 130 17.28 8.67 -0.49
CA SER A 130 16.84 9.96 0.08
C SER A 130 17.64 11.13 -0.45
N LEU A 131 18.96 10.96 -0.64
CA LEU A 131 19.81 11.98 -1.26
C LEU A 131 19.39 12.24 -2.71
N TYR A 132 19.15 11.18 -3.49
CA TYR A 132 18.68 11.32 -4.87
C TYR A 132 17.33 12.04 -4.94
N GLN A 133 16.37 11.68 -4.07
CA GLN A 133 15.08 12.34 -4.03
C GLN A 133 15.19 13.83 -3.67
N MET A 134 16.08 14.19 -2.74
CA MET A 134 16.28 15.57 -2.30
C MET A 134 16.99 16.43 -3.35
N PHE A 135 17.93 15.87 -4.12
CA PHE A 135 18.69 16.63 -5.13
C PHE A 135 18.07 16.62 -6.54
N PHE A 136 17.35 15.56 -6.92
CA PHE A 136 16.86 15.38 -8.30
C PHE A 136 15.35 15.54 -8.46
N LYS A 137 14.60 15.56 -7.35
CA LYS A 137 13.13 15.65 -7.34
C LYS A 137 12.62 16.76 -6.42
N ALA A 138 13.40 17.84 -6.30
CA ALA A 138 13.00 19.11 -5.69
C ALA A 138 12.50 20.09 -6.76
#